data_AF-A0A8I1W809-F1
#
_entry.id   AF-A0A8I1W809-F1
#
_cell.length_a   1.000
_cell.length_b   1.000
_cell.length_c   1.000
_cell.angle_alpha   90.00
_cell.angle_beta   90.00
_cell.angle_gamma   90.00
#
_symmetry.space_group_name_H-M   'P 1'
#
loop_
_entity.id
_entity.type
_entity.pdbx_description
1 polymer ?
#
loop_
_entity_poly.entity_id
_entity_poly.type
_entity_poly.pdbx_seq_one_letter_code
_entity_poly.pdbx_strand_id
1 'polypeptide(L)'
;MHSKLQRIAADSGDLTLIEKIRDAIRNRVAFLFVRGDDGFVLKPVVEDGTTGVIVWAGWGNNHAPERHLPEVKSLARKIGARWIRFHSARKGWLRVAPRMGWVRQADDADGFYVFQITL
;
A
#
# COMPACT_ATOMS: atom_id res chain seq x y z
N MET A 1 1.68 14.85 9.02
CA MET A 1 2.32 13.81 8.18
C MET A 1 3.19 12.84 8.98
N HIS A 2 4.16 13.32 9.77
CA HIS A 2 5.16 12.46 10.46
C HIS A 2 4.54 11.42 11.42
N SER A 3 3.49 11.79 12.18
CA SER A 3 2.84 10.90 13.17
C SER A 3 2.10 9.70 12.56
N LYS A 4 1.52 9.83 11.36
CA LYS A 4 0.75 8.75 10.72
C LYS A 4 1.66 7.63 10.20
N LEU A 5 2.78 7.99 9.55
CA LEU A 5 3.77 7.02 9.09
C LEU A 5 4.51 6.35 10.25
N GLN A 6 4.80 7.08 11.34
CA GLN A 6 5.34 6.49 12.57
C GLN A 6 4.38 5.45 13.15
N ARG A 7 3.07 5.71 13.12
CA ARG A 7 2.08 4.74 13.58
C ARG A 7 2.06 3.49 12.69
N ILE A 8 2.19 3.64 11.37
CA ILE A 8 2.28 2.49 10.45
C ILE A 8 3.54 1.66 10.76
N ALA A 9 4.68 2.31 10.95
CA ALA A 9 5.95 1.66 11.32
C ALA A 9 5.84 0.87 12.64
N ALA A 10 5.20 1.45 13.66
CA ALA A 10 4.95 0.77 14.93
C ALA A 10 3.97 -0.40 14.77
N ASP A 11 2.85 -0.20 14.06
CA ASP A 11 1.84 -1.25 13.83
C ASP A 11 2.41 -2.41 12.99
N SER A 12 3.39 -2.16 12.11
CA SER A 12 4.07 -3.18 11.31
C SER A 12 5.30 -3.79 11.99
N GLY A 13 5.66 -3.37 13.22
CA GLY A 13 6.90 -3.80 13.88
C GLY A 13 8.19 -3.41 13.15
N ASP A 14 8.13 -2.55 12.14
CA ASP A 14 9.29 -2.10 11.35
C ASP A 14 9.61 -0.64 11.68
N LEU A 15 10.39 -0.44 12.73
CA LEU A 15 10.82 0.90 13.16
C LEU A 15 11.70 1.60 12.11
N THR A 16 12.26 0.86 11.15
CA THR A 16 13.09 1.39 10.07
C THR A 16 12.28 1.72 8.81
N LEU A 17 10.97 1.49 8.80
CA LEU A 17 10.09 1.66 7.64
C LEU A 17 10.22 3.05 7.00
N ILE A 18 10.31 4.11 7.81
CA ILE A 18 10.40 5.49 7.31
C ILE A 18 11.70 5.70 6.53
N GLU A 19 12.83 5.21 7.04
CA GLU A 19 14.11 5.31 6.36
C GLU A 19 14.12 4.45 5.08
N LYS A 20 13.58 3.22 5.14
CA LYS A 20 13.42 2.36 3.95
C LYS A 20 12.59 3.03 2.85
N ILE A 21 11.47 3.65 3.22
CA ILE A 21 10.63 4.39 2.28
C ILE A 21 11.38 5.59 1.70
N ARG A 22 12.09 6.36 2.55
CA ARG A 22 12.87 7.52 2.11
C ARG A 22 13.96 7.13 1.11
N ASP A 23 14.71 6.08 1.41
CA ASP A 23 15.77 5.58 0.53
C ASP A 23 15.20 5.02 -0.78
N ALA A 24 14.08 4.28 -0.69
CA ALA A 24 13.40 3.77 -1.87
C ALA A 24 12.89 4.89 -2.79
N ILE A 25 12.37 5.98 -2.23
CA ILE A 25 11.96 7.15 -3.01
C ILE A 25 13.18 7.83 -3.63
N ARG A 26 14.25 8.06 -2.85
CA ARG A 26 15.50 8.67 -3.33
C ARG A 26 16.10 7.88 -4.50
N ASN A 27 16.04 6.56 -4.43
CA ASN A 27 16.55 5.65 -5.44
C ASN A 27 15.54 5.33 -6.56
N ARG A 28 14.38 5.99 -6.59
CA ARG A 28 13.33 5.84 -7.62
C ARG A 28 12.76 4.43 -7.74
N VAL A 29 12.77 3.67 -6.65
CA VAL A 29 12.15 2.33 -6.57
C VAL A 29 10.80 2.35 -5.82
N ALA A 30 10.41 3.49 -5.26
CA ALA A 30 9.08 3.77 -4.74
C ALA A 30 8.66 5.21 -5.02
N PHE A 31 7.36 5.47 -5.06
CA PHE A 31 6.78 6.76 -5.47
C PHE A 31 5.77 7.25 -4.43
N LEU A 32 5.96 8.49 -3.98
CA LEU A 32 5.13 9.15 -2.99
C LEU A 32 4.08 10.03 -3.66
N PHE A 33 2.81 9.84 -3.28
CA PHE A 33 1.68 10.67 -3.69
C PHE A 33 1.02 11.27 -2.46
N VAL A 34 0.78 12.59 -2.47
CA VAL A 34 0.21 13.34 -1.34
C VAL A 34 -0.92 14.23 -1.84
N ARG A 35 -2.03 14.25 -1.11
CA ARG A 35 -3.17 15.15 -1.35
C ARG A 35 -3.72 15.64 -0.02
N GLY A 36 -3.40 16.89 0.33
CA GLY A 36 -3.72 17.43 1.66
C GLY A 36 -3.07 16.59 2.76
N ASP A 37 -3.88 16.09 3.70
CA ASP A 37 -3.43 15.26 4.83
C ASP A 37 -3.38 13.75 4.57
N ASP A 38 -3.71 13.35 3.33
CA ASP A 38 -3.76 11.97 2.88
C ASP A 38 -2.60 11.69 1.91
N GLY A 39 -2.18 10.44 1.82
CA GLY A 39 -1.14 10.05 0.90
C GLY A 39 -0.85 8.56 0.92
N PHE A 40 -0.06 8.13 -0.06
CA PHE A 40 0.32 6.75 -0.22
C PHE A 40 1.67 6.61 -0.92
N VAL A 41 2.34 5.50 -0.66
CA VAL A 41 3.61 5.11 -1.30
C VAL A 41 3.35 3.87 -2.14
N LEU A 42 3.62 3.96 -3.44
CA LEU A 42 3.54 2.84 -4.37
C LEU A 42 4.94 2.29 -4.64
N LYS A 43 5.09 0.98 -4.54
CA LYS A 43 6.32 0.26 -4.88
C LYS A 43 6.01 -0.74 -6.00
N PRO A 44 6.46 -0.48 -7.25
CA PRO A 44 6.40 -1.47 -8.31
C PRO A 44 7.23 -2.69 -7.95
N VAL A 45 6.73 -3.88 -8.29
CA VAL A 45 7.44 -5.15 -8.08
C VAL A 45 7.20 -6.08 -9.27
N VAL A 46 8.05 -7.09 -9.42
CA VAL A 46 7.84 -8.20 -10.36
C VAL A 46 7.81 -9.48 -9.54
N GLU A 47 6.69 -10.19 -9.59
CA GLU A 47 6.49 -11.51 -8.97
C GLU A 47 6.17 -12.50 -10.09
N ASP A 48 6.95 -13.57 -10.22
CA ASP A 48 6.79 -14.61 -11.26
C ASP A 48 6.65 -14.03 -12.68
N GLY A 49 7.49 -13.04 -13.01
CA GLY A 49 7.48 -12.36 -14.30
C GLY A 49 6.30 -11.40 -14.52
N THR A 50 5.41 -11.26 -13.54
CA THR A 50 4.24 -10.38 -13.59
C THR A 50 4.50 -9.10 -12.82
N THR A 51 4.33 -7.96 -13.49
CA THR A 51 4.39 -6.65 -12.83
C THR A 51 3.20 -6.46 -11.88
N GLY A 52 3.48 -6.03 -10.67
CA GLY A 52 2.50 -5.65 -9.67
C GLY A 52 2.88 -4.34 -8.97
N VAL A 53 1.99 -3.84 -8.14
CA VAL A 53 2.27 -2.68 -7.29
C VAL A 53 1.84 -2.96 -5.86
N ILE A 54 2.79 -2.77 -4.94
CA ILE A 54 2.51 -2.77 -3.51
C ILE A 54 2.14 -1.34 -3.09
N VAL A 55 0.98 -1.18 -2.46
CA VAL A 55 0.67 0.02 -1.67
C VAL A 55 1.41 -0.14 -0.34
N TRP A 56 2.65 0.33 -0.31
CA TRP A 56 3.59 0.04 0.78
C TRP A 56 3.23 0.78 2.07
N ALA A 57 2.72 2.00 1.93
CA ALA A 57 2.11 2.74 3.01
C ALA A 57 0.93 3.56 2.48
N GLY A 58 -0.13 3.69 3.26
CA GLY A 58 -1.26 4.56 2.96
C GLY A 58 -1.77 5.19 4.24
N TRP A 59 -2.00 6.50 4.22
CA TRP A 59 -2.54 7.23 5.36
C TRP A 59 -3.60 8.23 4.94
N GLY A 60 -4.50 8.51 5.87
CA GLY A 60 -5.53 9.52 5.69
C GLY A 60 -6.68 9.32 6.65
N ASN A 61 -7.79 10.00 6.39
CA ASN A 61 -9.05 9.73 7.10
C ASN A 61 -9.71 8.43 6.60
N ASN A 62 -10.83 8.03 7.19
CA ASN A 62 -11.52 6.77 6.87
C ASN A 62 -11.99 6.66 5.41
N HIS A 63 -12.10 7.77 4.68
CA HIS A 63 -12.50 7.80 3.27
C HIS A 63 -11.31 7.87 2.31
N ALA A 64 -10.09 8.05 2.82
CA ALA A 64 -8.90 8.21 2.00
C ALA A 64 -8.63 6.97 1.11
N PRO A 65 -8.74 5.72 1.61
CA PRO A 65 -8.53 4.54 0.77
C PRO A 65 -9.46 4.49 -0.44
N GLU A 66 -10.76 4.73 -0.24
CA GLU A 66 -11.76 4.72 -1.31
C GLU A 66 -11.53 5.86 -2.30
N ARG A 67 -11.18 7.05 -1.80
CA ARG A 67 -10.92 8.23 -2.63
C ARG A 67 -9.70 8.05 -3.54
N HIS A 68 -8.64 7.40 -3.05
CA HIS A 68 -7.38 7.25 -3.79
C HIS A 68 -7.31 5.98 -4.63
N LEU A 69 -8.16 4.98 -4.38
CA LEU A 69 -8.13 3.70 -5.09
C LEU A 69 -8.22 3.84 -6.62
N PRO A 70 -9.10 4.68 -7.21
CA PRO A 70 -9.15 4.86 -8.67
C PRO A 70 -7.82 5.36 -9.25
N GLU A 71 -7.16 6.29 -8.55
CA GLU A 71 -5.87 6.84 -8.96
C GLU A 71 -4.75 5.80 -8.85
N VAL A 72 -4.70 5.04 -7.76
CA VAL A 72 -3.76 3.92 -7.58
C VAL A 72 -3.91 2.89 -8.71
N LYS A 73 -5.13 2.51 -9.06
CA LYS A 73 -5.41 1.60 -10.19
C LYS A 73 -4.93 2.18 -11.51
N SER A 74 -5.18 3.46 -11.76
CA SER A 74 -4.75 4.16 -12.97
C SER A 74 -3.22 4.18 -13.09
N LEU A 75 -2.51 4.56 -12.02
CA LEU A 75 -1.04 4.59 -11.99
C LEU A 75 -0.43 3.20 -12.19
N ALA A 76 -0.98 2.18 -11.53
CA ALA A 76 -0.51 0.81 -11.67
C ALA A 76 -0.69 0.28 -13.11
N ARG A 77 -1.85 0.56 -13.75
CA ARG A 77 -2.07 0.16 -15.15
C ARG A 77 -1.11 0.84 -16.13
N LYS A 78 -0.71 2.10 -15.88
CA LYS A 78 0.25 2.82 -16.73
C LYS A 78 1.61 2.14 -16.83
N ILE A 79 2.00 1.36 -15.83
CA ILE A 79 3.26 0.59 -15.84
C ILE A 79 3.05 -0.89 -16.20
N GLY A 80 1.86 -1.26 -16.68
CA GLY A 80 1.54 -2.63 -17.07
C GLY A 80 1.30 -3.58 -15.89
N ALA A 81 1.06 -3.06 -14.67
CA ALA A 81 0.79 -3.91 -13.52
C ALA A 81 -0.52 -4.69 -13.69
N ARG A 82 -0.49 -5.97 -13.30
CA ARG A 82 -1.65 -6.88 -13.33
C ARG A 82 -2.38 -6.97 -12.01
N TRP A 83 -1.79 -6.45 -10.95
CA TRP A 83 -2.41 -6.42 -9.63
C TRP A 83 -1.88 -5.26 -8.80
N ILE A 84 -2.69 -4.86 -7.81
CA ILE A 84 -2.28 -4.03 -6.68
C ILE A 84 -2.49 -4.81 -5.39
N ARG A 85 -1.58 -4.69 -4.42
CA ARG A 85 -1.64 -5.41 -3.15
C ARG A 85 -1.23 -4.51 -1.99
N PHE A 86 -1.82 -4.71 -0.82
CA PHE A 86 -1.34 -4.12 0.43
C PHE A 86 -1.37 -5.14 1.57
N HIS A 87 -0.53 -4.90 2.57
CA HIS A 87 -0.36 -5.73 3.74
C HIS A 87 -0.71 -4.89 4.97
N SER A 88 -1.38 -5.46 5.97
CA SER A 88 -1.73 -4.72 7.18
C SER A 88 -1.83 -5.59 8.43
N ALA A 89 -1.30 -5.09 9.55
CA ALA A 89 -1.54 -5.64 10.89
C ALA A 89 -2.96 -5.35 11.42
N ARG A 90 -3.69 -4.41 10.81
CA ARG A 90 -4.96 -3.92 11.35
C ARG A 90 -6.13 -4.80 10.92
N LYS A 91 -6.71 -5.52 11.89
CA LYS A 91 -7.92 -6.35 11.72
C LYS A 91 -9.10 -5.62 11.08
N GLY A 92 -9.20 -4.30 11.25
CA GLY A 92 -10.27 -3.48 10.64
C GLY A 92 -10.37 -3.61 9.11
N TRP A 93 -9.25 -3.90 8.44
CA TRP A 93 -9.23 -4.10 6.99
C TRP A 93 -9.99 -5.35 6.53
N LEU A 94 -10.10 -6.39 7.37
CA LEU A 94 -10.89 -7.59 7.04
C LEU A 94 -12.34 -7.25 6.70
N ARG A 95 -12.89 -6.21 7.33
CA ARG A 95 -14.26 -5.72 7.10
C ARG A 95 -14.34 -4.67 5.99
N VAL A 96 -13.34 -3.79 5.91
CA VAL A 96 -13.39 -2.60 5.05
C VAL A 96 -12.90 -2.88 3.63
N ALA A 97 -11.81 -3.64 3.47
CA ALA A 97 -11.19 -3.89 2.18
C ALA A 97 -12.15 -4.56 1.15
N PRO A 98 -12.96 -5.58 1.52
CA PRO A 98 -13.85 -6.23 0.56
C PRO A 98 -14.88 -5.29 -0.06
N ARG A 99 -15.33 -4.27 0.68
CA ARG A 99 -16.30 -3.27 0.18
C ARG A 99 -15.75 -2.39 -0.94
N MET A 100 -14.42 -2.31 -1.06
CA MET A 100 -13.72 -1.57 -2.12
C MET A 100 -13.18 -2.49 -3.22
N GLY A 101 -13.60 -3.76 -3.24
CA GLY A 101 -13.22 -4.74 -4.25
C GLY A 101 -11.90 -5.46 -3.99
N TRP A 102 -11.27 -5.27 -2.83
CA TRP A 102 -10.08 -6.03 -2.46
C TRP A 102 -10.42 -7.47 -2.09
N VAL A 103 -9.64 -8.41 -2.61
CA VAL A 103 -9.77 -9.84 -2.33
C VAL A 103 -8.71 -10.28 -1.33
N ARG A 104 -9.14 -10.91 -0.24
CA ARG A 104 -8.24 -11.47 0.79
C ARG A 104 -7.40 -12.60 0.21
N GLN A 105 -6.10 -12.57 0.48
CA GLN A 105 -5.14 -13.63 0.14
C GLN A 105 -4.78 -14.47 1.38
N ALA A 106 -3.75 -15.30 1.33
CA ALA A 106 -3.14 -15.84 2.54
C ALA A 106 -2.51 -14.71 3.39
N ASP A 107 -2.38 -14.87 4.70
CA ASP A 107 -1.51 -14.02 5.52
C ASP A 107 -0.07 -14.15 5.01
N ASP A 108 0.73 -13.09 5.13
CA ASP A 108 2.16 -13.21 4.82
C ASP A 108 2.95 -13.88 5.96
N ALA A 109 4.25 -14.10 5.74
CA ALA A 109 5.12 -14.76 6.70
C ALA A 109 5.23 -14.02 8.04
N ASP A 110 4.98 -12.72 8.06
CA ASP A 110 5.01 -11.87 9.25
C ASP A 110 3.63 -11.77 9.94
N GLY A 111 2.63 -12.48 9.41
CA GLY A 111 1.27 -12.52 9.95
C GLY A 111 0.41 -11.31 9.56
N PHE A 112 0.78 -10.55 8.54
CA PHE A 112 -0.05 -9.45 8.04
C PHE A 112 -1.20 -9.96 7.18
N TYR A 113 -2.34 -9.25 7.29
CA TYR A 113 -3.44 -9.44 6.38
C TYR A 113 -3.11 -8.84 5.01
N VAL A 114 -3.14 -9.68 3.99
CA VAL A 114 -2.83 -9.37 2.59
C VAL A 114 -4.12 -9.24 1.76
N PHE A 115 -4.20 -8.17 1.00
CA PHE A 115 -5.35 -7.87 0.16
C PHE A 115 -4.88 -7.50 -1.24
N GLN A 116 -5.53 -8.05 -2.26
CA GLN A 116 -5.15 -7.83 -3.66
C GLN A 116 -6.36 -7.47 -4.53
N ILE A 117 -6.14 -6.61 -5.52
CA ILE A 117 -7.04 -6.40 -6.65
C ILE A 117 -6.29 -6.76 -7.92
N THR A 118 -6.91 -7.60 -8.76
CA THR A 118 -6.46 -7.82 -10.15
C THR A 118 -6.94 -6.66 -11.02
N LEU A 119 -6.07 -6.17 -11.90
CA LEU A 119 -6.26 -4.94 -12.69
C LEU A 119 -6.74 -5.16 -14.12
#